data_AF-A0AAD1R1Y6-F1
#
_entry.id   AF-A0AAD1R1Y6-F1
#
_cell.length_a   1.000
_cell.length_b   1.000
_cell.length_c   1.000
_cell.angle_alpha   90.00
_cell.angle_beta   90.00
_cell.angle_gamma   90.00
#
_symmetry.space_group_name_H-M   'P 1'
#
loop_
_entity.id
_entity.type
_entity.pdbx_description
1 polymer ?
#
loop_
_entity_poly.entity_id
_entity_poly.type
_entity_poly.pdbx_seq_one_letter_code
_entity_poly.pdbx_strand_id
1 'polypeptide(L)'
;MSLDLVRFSELGEEEGEQVPDLESVKALTARLNLQTRRPSYQEWAQRVQGQPWMQGKAQEQNSPIGSVCGFSSMDEALEWLRKELREMQASDHLLARQLMLLRSRISQLKVEQACERHKEMLDDATFDLEGCDEDSDLLCDIPPRAAFSLSTPLKHIGVTRMNINSRRFSLC
;
A
#
# COMPACT_ATOMS: atom_id res chain seq x y z
N MET A 1 -31.62 -14.00 36.81
CA MET A 1 -31.27 -13.74 35.40
C MET A 1 -30.28 -14.82 34.98
N SER A 2 -30.79 -15.97 34.52
CA SER A 2 -29.94 -17.07 34.04
C SER A 2 -29.33 -16.67 32.70
N LEU A 3 -28.01 -16.67 32.64
CA LEU A 3 -27.29 -16.70 31.38
C LEU A 3 -27.44 -18.12 30.85
N ASP A 4 -28.26 -18.31 29.83
CA ASP A 4 -28.34 -19.58 29.13
C ASP A 4 -26.97 -19.89 28.54
N LEU A 5 -26.42 -20.99 29.04
CA LEU A 5 -25.17 -21.62 28.65
C LEU A 5 -25.23 -21.89 27.15
N VAL A 6 -24.52 -21.07 26.36
CA VAL A 6 -24.27 -21.36 24.95
C VAL A 6 -23.46 -22.65 24.89
N ARG A 7 -24.16 -23.75 24.61
CA ARG A 7 -23.57 -25.06 24.42
C ARG A 7 -22.81 -25.03 23.09
N PHE A 8 -21.51 -24.78 23.17
CA PHE A 8 -20.56 -25.08 22.10
C PHE A 8 -20.48 -26.60 21.98
N SER A 9 -21.42 -27.17 21.22
CA SER A 9 -21.38 -28.58 20.85
C SER A 9 -20.17 -28.80 19.96
N GLU A 10 -19.21 -29.52 20.53
CA GLU A 10 -18.28 -30.46 19.89
C GLU A 10 -17.85 -30.17 18.45
N LEU A 11 -16.62 -29.68 18.37
CA LEU A 11 -15.70 -29.99 17.28
C LEU A 11 -15.64 -31.51 17.08
N GLY A 12 -16.16 -31.97 15.93
CA GLY A 12 -15.79 -33.25 15.35
C GLY A 12 -16.73 -34.42 15.65
N GLU A 13 -17.95 -34.37 15.12
CA GLU A 13 -18.62 -35.58 14.66
C GLU A 13 -19.07 -35.38 13.21
N GLU A 14 -18.79 -36.39 12.40
CA GLU A 14 -18.91 -36.40 10.95
C GLU A 14 -20.36 -36.19 10.48
N GLU A 15 -20.68 -34.99 10.00
CA GLU A 15 -21.71 -34.84 8.97
C GLU A 15 -21.00 -34.66 7.63
N GLY A 16 -21.29 -35.59 6.72
CA GLY A 16 -20.66 -35.68 5.40
C GLY A 16 -20.55 -34.32 4.73
N GLU A 17 -19.40 -34.11 4.10
CA GLU A 17 -18.89 -32.91 3.46
C GLU A 17 -19.87 -32.30 2.44
N GLN A 18 -20.95 -31.73 2.92
CA GLN A 18 -21.85 -30.88 2.16
C GLN A 18 -21.25 -29.48 2.24
N VAL A 19 -20.57 -29.11 1.15
CA VAL A 19 -20.17 -27.73 0.88
C VAL A 19 -21.36 -26.84 1.24
N PRO A 20 -21.22 -25.92 2.21
CA PRO A 20 -22.35 -25.16 2.70
C PRO A 20 -23.01 -24.43 1.53
N ASP A 21 -24.29 -24.73 1.33
CA ASP A 21 -25.07 -24.15 0.24
C ASP A 21 -25.05 -22.61 0.36
N LEU A 22 -24.95 -21.93 -0.78
CA LEU A 22 -24.83 -20.47 -0.85
C LEU A 22 -25.98 -19.77 -0.14
N GLU A 23 -27.17 -20.38 -0.11
CA GLU A 23 -28.33 -19.85 0.62
C GLU A 23 -28.18 -19.98 2.13
N SER A 24 -27.64 -21.09 2.63
CA SER A 24 -27.32 -21.28 4.05
C SER A 24 -26.31 -20.23 4.53
N VAL A 25 -25.25 -19.98 3.76
CA VAL A 25 -24.25 -18.95 4.08
C VAL A 25 -24.86 -17.55 4.06
N LYS A 26 -25.71 -17.23 3.08
CA LYS A 26 -26.44 -15.94 3.03
C LYS A 26 -27.39 -15.78 4.23
N ALA A 27 -28.10 -16.83 4.60
CA ALA A 27 -29.02 -16.83 5.73
C ALA A 27 -28.30 -16.65 7.07
N LEU A 28 -27.18 -17.35 7.28
CA LEU A 28 -26.33 -17.16 8.46
C LEU A 28 -25.77 -15.75 8.52
N THR A 29 -25.27 -15.23 7.41
CA THR A 29 -24.76 -13.86 7.31
C THR A 29 -25.84 -12.82 7.66
N ALA A 30 -27.07 -13.00 7.17
CA ALA A 30 -28.21 -12.15 7.47
C ALA A 30 -28.65 -12.28 8.94
N ARG A 31 -28.70 -13.50 9.49
CA ARG A 31 -29.01 -13.76 10.92
C ARG A 31 -27.99 -13.12 11.86
N LEU A 32 -26.71 -13.10 11.46
CA LEU A 32 -25.61 -12.48 12.20
C LEU A 32 -25.44 -10.99 11.90
N ASN A 33 -26.27 -10.44 11.00
CA ASN A 33 -26.25 -9.05 10.57
C ASN A 33 -24.86 -8.55 10.13
N LEU A 34 -24.08 -9.42 9.49
CA LEU A 34 -22.72 -9.12 9.09
C LEU A 34 -22.73 -8.22 7.86
N GLN A 35 -22.06 -7.06 7.97
CA GLN A 35 -21.84 -6.16 6.84
C GLN A 35 -20.80 -6.79 5.88
N THR A 36 -21.26 -7.62 4.96
CA THR A 36 -20.39 -8.28 3.95
C THR A 36 -19.99 -7.36 2.80
N ARG A 37 -20.52 -6.14 2.76
CA ARG A 37 -20.28 -5.17 1.69
C ARG A 37 -19.85 -3.83 2.26
N ARG A 38 -18.91 -3.18 1.59
CA ARG A 38 -18.48 -1.81 1.90
C ARG A 38 -19.69 -0.86 1.78
N PRO A 39 -19.87 0.11 2.70
CA PRO A 39 -20.98 1.06 2.65
C PRO A 39 -21.12 1.77 1.29
N SER A 40 -19.99 2.19 0.70
CA SER A 40 -19.95 2.82 -0.63
C SER A 40 -20.51 1.93 -1.75
N TYR A 41 -20.32 0.62 -1.65
CA TYR A 41 -20.87 -0.33 -2.63
C TYR A 41 -22.38 -0.50 -2.44
N GLN A 42 -22.87 -0.45 -1.20
CA GLN A 42 -24.31 -0.53 -0.93
C GLN A 42 -25.04 0.72 -1.43
N GLU A 43 -24.46 1.91 -1.21
CA GLU A 43 -24.98 3.18 -1.74
C GLU A 43 -25.02 3.17 -3.28
N TRP A 44 -23.94 2.71 -3.92
CA TRP A 44 -23.92 2.53 -5.37
C TRP A 44 -24.99 1.53 -5.84
N ALA A 45 -25.13 0.39 -5.17
CA ALA A 45 -26.10 -0.63 -5.53
C ALA A 45 -27.54 -0.11 -5.42
N GLN A 46 -27.86 0.63 -4.36
CA GLN A 46 -29.15 1.30 -4.20
C GLN A 46 -29.38 2.35 -5.30
N ARG A 47 -28.37 3.16 -5.60
CA ARG A 47 -28.42 4.18 -6.67
C ARG A 47 -28.70 3.55 -8.04
N VAL A 48 -28.09 2.41 -8.34
CA VAL A 48 -28.28 1.68 -9.61
C VAL A 48 -29.62 0.95 -9.66
N GLN A 49 -30.05 0.35 -8.57
CA GLN A 49 -31.36 -0.33 -8.49
C GLN A 49 -32.54 0.64 -8.60
N GLY A 50 -32.37 1.89 -8.17
CA GLY A 50 -33.38 2.94 -8.32
C GLY A 50 -33.47 3.55 -9.72
N GLN A 51 -32.70 3.08 -10.71
CA GLN A 51 -32.67 3.71 -12.04
C GLN A 51 -33.86 3.29 -12.94
N PRO A 52 -34.32 4.18 -13.83
CA PRO A 52 -35.48 3.94 -14.71
C PRO A 52 -35.36 2.66 -15.55
N TRP A 53 -34.16 2.34 -16.01
CA TRP A 53 -33.88 1.16 -16.84
C TRP A 53 -33.92 -0.17 -16.09
N MET A 54 -33.81 -0.16 -14.77
CA MET A 54 -34.03 -1.35 -13.93
C MET A 54 -35.51 -1.54 -13.58
N GLN A 55 -36.30 -0.46 -13.54
CA GLN A 55 -37.75 -0.51 -13.34
C GLN A 55 -38.51 -0.98 -14.60
N GLY A 56 -37.98 -0.69 -15.79
CA GLY A 56 -38.57 -1.13 -17.06
C GLY A 56 -38.75 -2.66 -17.21
N LYS A 57 -37.95 -3.48 -16.49
CA LYS A 57 -38.10 -4.95 -16.48
C LYS A 57 -39.33 -5.45 -15.72
N ALA A 58 -39.96 -4.62 -14.88
CA ALA A 58 -41.14 -5.01 -14.11
C ALA A 58 -42.46 -4.56 -14.75
N GLN A 59 -42.43 -3.61 -15.71
CA GLN A 59 -43.62 -2.98 -16.30
C GLN A 59 -43.85 -3.33 -17.79
N GLU A 60 -43.26 -4.42 -18.26
CA GLU A 60 -43.28 -4.86 -19.67
C GLU A 60 -44.69 -5.12 -20.24
N GLN A 61 -45.73 -5.13 -19.40
CA GLN A 61 -47.12 -5.39 -19.81
C GLN A 61 -47.94 -4.15 -20.20
N ASN A 62 -47.47 -2.91 -19.96
CA ASN A 62 -48.26 -1.70 -20.25
C ASN A 62 -47.44 -0.51 -20.77
N SER A 63 -46.23 -0.76 -21.30
CA SER A 63 -45.34 0.31 -21.73
C SER A 63 -45.75 0.87 -23.11
N PRO A 64 -45.84 2.20 -23.29
CA PRO A 64 -46.16 2.79 -24.59
C PRO A 64 -45.12 2.40 -25.65
N ILE A 65 -45.60 2.09 -26.85
CA ILE A 65 -44.79 1.75 -28.03
C ILE A 65 -43.80 2.90 -28.27
N GLY A 66 -42.51 2.65 -27.99
CA GLY A 66 -41.43 3.64 -28.14
C GLY A 66 -40.63 3.92 -26.86
N SER A 67 -41.09 3.48 -25.68
CA SER A 67 -40.29 3.54 -24.45
C SER A 67 -39.11 2.58 -24.53
N VAL A 68 -37.90 3.08 -24.30
CA VAL A 68 -36.67 2.27 -24.21
C VAL A 68 -36.26 2.22 -22.75
N CYS A 69 -36.29 1.03 -22.14
CA CYS A 69 -35.79 0.79 -20.79
C CYS A 69 -36.26 1.85 -19.76
N GLY A 70 -37.56 2.10 -19.65
CA GLY A 70 -38.12 3.04 -18.67
C GLY A 70 -37.88 4.53 -18.97
N PHE A 71 -37.23 4.87 -20.08
CA PHE A 71 -37.16 6.24 -20.61
C PHE A 71 -38.31 6.50 -21.59
N SER A 72 -38.73 7.76 -21.71
CA SER A 72 -39.81 8.17 -22.61
C SER A 72 -39.37 8.26 -24.07
N SER A 73 -38.07 8.43 -24.31
CA SER A 73 -37.47 8.51 -25.65
C SER A 73 -36.02 8.00 -25.66
N MET A 74 -35.52 7.64 -26.86
CA MET A 74 -34.13 7.24 -27.06
C MET A 74 -33.16 8.39 -26.74
N ASP A 75 -33.51 9.63 -27.09
CA ASP A 75 -32.68 10.81 -26.82
C ASP A 75 -32.51 11.06 -25.32
N GLU A 76 -33.57 10.86 -24.53
CA GLU A 76 -33.52 10.97 -23.06
C GLU A 76 -32.57 9.93 -22.45
N ALA A 77 -32.62 8.68 -22.92
CA ALA A 77 -31.71 7.63 -22.46
C ALA A 77 -30.24 7.93 -22.81
N LEU A 78 -29.99 8.45 -24.01
CA LEU A 78 -28.65 8.85 -24.44
C LEU A 78 -28.11 10.05 -23.65
N GLU A 79 -28.94 11.05 -23.38
CA GLU A 79 -28.52 12.21 -22.59
C GLU A 79 -28.23 11.82 -21.14
N TRP A 80 -29.03 10.90 -20.58
CA TRP A 80 -28.74 10.32 -19.27
C TRP A 80 -27.39 9.59 -19.26
N LEU A 81 -27.13 8.71 -20.23
CA LEU A 81 -25.85 7.99 -20.33
C LEU A 81 -24.66 8.95 -20.44
N ARG A 82 -24.79 10.01 -21.25
CA ARG A 82 -23.74 11.04 -21.38
C ARG A 82 -23.49 11.78 -20.07
N LYS A 83 -24.55 12.05 -19.29
CA LYS A 83 -24.42 12.70 -17.98
C LYS A 83 -23.72 11.77 -16.99
N GLU A 84 -24.16 10.51 -16.88
CA GLU A 84 -23.55 9.55 -15.95
C GLU A 84 -22.08 9.28 -16.30
N LEU A 85 -21.75 9.13 -17.58
CA LEU A 85 -20.36 8.99 -18.02
C LEU A 85 -19.49 10.19 -17.62
N ARG A 86 -20.02 11.42 -17.72
CA ARG A 86 -19.31 12.62 -17.26
C ARG A 86 -19.10 12.63 -15.75
N GLU A 87 -20.10 12.20 -14.97
CA GLU A 87 -20.01 12.13 -13.51
C GLU A 87 -19.01 11.04 -13.05
N MET A 88 -19.03 9.86 -13.70
CA MET A 88 -18.05 8.80 -13.48
C MET A 88 -16.64 9.27 -13.82
N GLN A 89 -16.47 9.91 -14.99
CA GLN A 89 -15.18 10.46 -15.40
C GLN A 89 -14.64 11.51 -14.41
N ALA A 90 -15.51 12.40 -13.90
CA ALA A 90 -15.11 13.39 -12.89
C ALA A 90 -14.64 12.73 -11.58
N SER A 91 -15.35 11.68 -11.14
CA SER A 91 -15.01 10.91 -9.95
C SER A 91 -13.67 10.18 -10.11
N ASP A 92 -13.44 9.55 -11.27
CA ASP A 92 -12.19 8.86 -11.58
C ASP A 92 -11.02 9.84 -11.66
N HIS A 93 -11.23 11.03 -12.24
CA HIS A 93 -10.22 12.08 -12.26
C HIS A 93 -9.85 12.57 -10.86
N LEU A 94 -10.82 12.69 -9.93
CA LEU A 94 -10.54 13.05 -8.54
C LEU A 94 -9.73 11.95 -7.84
N LEU A 95 -10.15 10.69 -7.99
CA LEU A 95 -9.47 9.55 -7.38
C LEU A 95 -8.03 9.42 -7.90
N ALA A 96 -7.82 9.57 -9.21
CA ALA A 96 -6.50 9.54 -9.81
C ALA A 96 -5.59 10.63 -9.23
N ARG A 97 -6.10 11.86 -9.02
CA ARG A 97 -5.33 12.93 -8.36
C ARG A 97 -4.96 12.55 -6.93
N GLN A 98 -5.90 12.03 -6.15
CA GLN A 98 -5.63 11.59 -4.78
C GLN A 98 -4.57 10.49 -4.74
N LEU A 99 -4.66 9.49 -5.61
CA LEU A 99 -3.68 8.41 -5.71
C LEU A 99 -2.30 8.92 -6.15
N MET A 100 -2.23 9.88 -7.07
CA MET A 100 -0.97 10.52 -7.46
C MET A 100 -0.32 11.26 -6.29
N LEU A 101 -1.10 11.98 -5.48
CA LEU A 101 -0.62 12.67 -4.29
C LEU A 101 -0.14 11.70 -3.21
N LEU A 102 -0.88 10.62 -2.98
CA LEU A 102 -0.45 9.57 -2.04
C LEU A 102 0.86 8.93 -2.51
N ARG A 103 0.96 8.63 -3.81
CA ARG A 103 2.18 8.05 -4.39
C ARG A 103 3.38 8.98 -4.22
N SER A 104 3.23 10.29 -4.49
CA SER A 104 4.33 11.24 -4.33
C SER A 104 4.75 11.36 -2.86
N ARG A 105 3.79 11.40 -1.93
CA ARG A 105 4.07 11.46 -0.49
C ARG A 105 4.78 10.21 0.02
N ILE A 106 4.33 9.02 -0.40
CA ILE A 106 4.99 7.76 -0.05
C ILE A 106 6.42 7.74 -0.60
N SER A 107 6.63 8.21 -1.84
CA SER A 107 7.96 8.30 -2.42
C SER A 107 8.88 9.23 -1.63
N GLN A 108 8.38 10.40 -1.23
CA GLN A 108 9.12 11.33 -0.39
C GLN A 108 9.51 10.69 0.95
N LEU A 109 8.54 10.10 1.65
CA LEU A 109 8.79 9.45 2.94
C LEU A 109 9.81 8.30 2.83
N LYS A 110 9.79 7.54 1.73
CA LYS A 110 10.78 6.49 1.48
C LYS A 110 12.20 7.04 1.32
N VAL A 111 12.35 8.18 0.64
CA VAL A 111 13.65 8.84 0.48
C VAL A 111 14.13 9.37 1.84
N GLU A 112 13.26 10.08 2.57
CA GLU A 112 13.57 10.59 3.91
C GLU A 112 14.01 9.45 4.84
N GLN A 113 13.29 8.33 4.85
CA GLN A 113 13.64 7.16 5.66
C GLN A 113 14.97 6.51 5.25
N ALA A 114 15.32 6.52 3.96
CA ALA A 114 16.61 5.99 3.50
C ALA A 114 17.77 6.91 3.93
N CYS A 115 17.56 8.23 3.87
CA CYS A 115 18.52 9.22 4.37
C CYS A 115 18.74 9.09 5.87
N GLU A 116 17.68 8.94 6.67
CA GLU A 116 17.78 8.76 8.12
C GLU A 116 18.60 7.51 8.47
N ARG A 117 18.30 6.37 7.85
CA ARG A 117 19.08 5.13 8.06
C ARG A 117 20.55 5.28 7.68
N HIS A 118 20.84 6.02 6.61
CA HIS A 118 22.23 6.29 6.22
C HIS A 118 22.93 7.15 7.28
N LYS A 119 22.24 8.17 7.81
CA LYS A 119 22.77 9.02 8.87
C LYS A 119 23.06 8.21 10.13
N GLU A 120 22.14 7.36 10.57
CA GLU A 120 22.34 6.47 11.72
C GLU A 120 23.60 5.60 11.52
N MET A 121 23.76 4.98 10.35
CA MET A 121 24.95 4.18 10.03
C MET A 121 26.26 5.00 10.05
N LEU A 122 26.24 6.26 9.60
CA LEU A 122 27.41 7.14 9.67
C LEU A 122 27.72 7.58 11.10
N ASP A 123 26.69 7.86 11.89
CA ASP A 123 26.83 8.24 13.30
C ASP A 123 27.40 7.06 14.10
N ASP A 124 26.92 5.83 13.88
CA ASP A 124 27.47 4.59 14.47
C ASP A 124 28.96 4.40 14.13
N ALA A 125 29.32 4.53 12.84
CA ALA A 125 30.72 4.39 12.41
C ALA A 125 31.63 5.51 12.96
N THR A 126 31.08 6.71 13.19
CA THR A 126 31.80 7.84 13.79
C THR A 126 32.05 7.59 15.27
N PHE A 127 31.05 7.08 15.99
CA PHE A 127 31.17 6.70 17.40
C PHE A 127 32.22 5.59 17.60
N ASP A 128 32.23 4.57 16.73
CA ASP A 128 33.26 3.50 16.76
C ASP A 128 34.68 4.04 16.55
N LEU A 129 34.85 5.09 15.73
CA LEU A 129 36.15 5.73 15.49
C LEU A 129 36.60 6.62 16.66
N GLU A 130 35.68 7.36 17.28
CA GLU A 130 35.98 8.20 18.46
C GLU A 130 36.48 7.35 19.63
N GLY A 131 35.90 6.18 19.87
CA GLY A 131 36.39 5.23 20.88
C GLY A 131 37.80 4.68 20.62
N CYS A 132 38.28 4.73 19.37
CA CYS A 132 39.64 4.30 19.02
C CYS A 132 40.68 5.43 19.17
N ASP A 133 40.27 6.71 19.20
CA ASP A 133 41.17 7.86 19.37
C ASP A 133 41.48 8.12 20.86
N GLU A 134 40.54 7.83 21.78
CA GLU A 134 40.75 7.97 23.23
C GLU A 134 41.85 7.02 23.77
N ASP A 135 42.02 5.84 23.17
CA ASP A 135 43.11 4.89 23.48
C ASP A 135 44.46 5.30 22.86
N SER A 136 44.45 6.26 21.91
CA SER A 136 45.64 6.75 21.19
C SER A 136 46.39 7.84 21.98
N ASP A 137 45.70 8.58 22.85
CA ASP A 137 46.31 9.56 23.77
C ASP A 137 47.20 8.90 24.85
N LEU A 138 46.99 7.61 25.13
CA LEU A 138 47.87 6.79 25.98
C LEU A 138 49.11 6.26 25.23
N LEU A 139 49.20 6.45 23.91
CA LEU A 139 50.31 6.00 23.06
C LEU A 139 51.10 7.19 22.46
N CYS A 140 51.13 8.33 23.14
CA CYS A 140 51.82 9.54 22.69
C CYS A 140 53.31 9.63 23.08
N ASP A 141 54.04 8.51 23.08
CA ASP A 141 55.52 8.51 23.11
C ASP A 141 56.17 8.34 21.72
N ILE A 142 55.38 8.51 20.65
CA ILE A 142 55.90 8.38 19.29
C ILE A 142 56.45 9.75 18.82
N PRO A 143 57.74 9.83 18.42
CA PRO A 143 58.35 11.09 18.02
C PRO A 143 57.58 11.78 16.87
N PRO A 144 57.47 13.12 16.87
CA PRO A 144 56.59 13.89 15.97
C PRO A 144 56.89 13.74 14.47
N ARG A 145 57.97 13.06 14.08
CA ARG A 145 58.26 12.72 12.67
C ARG A 145 57.45 11.55 12.14
N ALA A 146 56.77 10.77 12.98
CA ALA A 146 55.96 9.62 12.55
C ALA A 146 54.47 9.94 12.34
N ALA A 147 53.94 11.01 12.93
CA ALA A 147 52.52 11.37 12.88
C ALA A 147 52.02 11.75 11.47
N PHE A 148 52.91 12.13 10.55
CA PHE A 148 52.56 12.49 9.17
C PHE A 148 52.86 11.39 8.14
N SER A 149 53.33 10.22 8.56
CA SER A 149 53.81 9.18 7.65
C SER A 149 52.76 8.09 7.41
N LEU A 150 51.58 8.50 6.92
CA LEU A 150 50.39 7.69 6.61
C LEU A 150 49.41 7.59 7.79
N SER A 151 48.70 8.68 8.07
CA SER A 151 47.28 8.56 8.39
C SER A 151 46.57 7.92 7.19
N THR A 152 45.45 7.23 7.44
CA THR A 152 44.49 6.63 6.48
C THR A 152 44.61 5.10 6.21
N PRO A 153 43.46 4.42 6.00
CA PRO A 153 43.16 3.03 6.38
C PRO A 153 43.82 1.94 5.52
N LEU A 154 44.62 2.33 4.52
CA LEU A 154 45.22 1.43 3.54
C LEU A 154 46.37 0.58 4.11
N LYS A 155 46.91 0.95 5.28
CA LYS A 155 47.91 0.16 6.02
C LYS A 155 47.39 -1.22 6.44
N HIS A 156 46.11 -1.32 6.82
CA HIS A 156 45.50 -2.60 7.25
C HIS A 156 45.36 -3.62 6.11
N ILE A 157 45.49 -3.17 4.85
CA ILE A 157 45.43 -4.01 3.64
C ILE A 157 46.86 -4.21 3.07
N GLY A 158 47.90 -3.82 3.81
CA GLY A 158 49.30 -3.98 3.41
C GLY A 158 49.78 -3.01 2.32
N VAL A 159 49.01 -1.96 2.02
CA VAL A 159 49.37 -0.98 1.00
C VAL A 159 50.27 0.09 1.61
N THR A 160 51.48 0.20 1.07
CA THR A 160 52.50 1.18 1.50
C THR A 160 52.80 2.18 0.38
N ARG A 161 53.45 3.30 0.71
CA ARG A 161 53.93 4.29 -0.29
C ARG A 161 54.80 3.68 -1.39
N MET A 162 55.54 2.60 -1.06
CA MET A 162 56.33 1.84 -2.03
C MET A 162 55.45 1.13 -3.07
N ASN A 163 54.28 0.63 -2.64
CA ASN A 163 53.33 -0.05 -3.50
C ASN A 163 52.63 0.93 -4.47
N ILE A 164 52.20 2.10 -3.97
CA ILE A 164 51.49 3.13 -4.75
C ILE A 164 52.41 3.80 -5.78
N ASN A 165 53.66 4.11 -5.41
CA ASN A 165 54.60 4.79 -6.33
C ASN A 165 55.18 3.88 -7.42
N SER A 166 55.03 2.55 -7.30
CA SER A 166 55.57 1.58 -8.27
C SER A 166 54.70 1.42 -9.53
N ARG A 167 53.42 1.82 -9.48
CA ARG A 167 52.49 1.72 -10.61
C ARG A 167 52.04 3.10 -11.05
N ARG A 168 52.95 3.81 -11.71
CA ARG A 168 52.60 4.96 -12.55
C ARG A 168 51.76 4.44 -13.72
N PHE A 169 50.44 4.60 -13.63
CA PHE A 169 49.60 4.47 -14.81
C PHE A 169 50.14 5.45 -15.87
N SER A 170 50.66 4.93 -16.97
CA SER A 170 50.85 5.74 -18.18
C SER A 170 49.47 6.07 -18.71
N LEU A 171 49.11 7.35 -18.72
CA LEU A 171 47.91 7.83 -19.35
C LEU A 171 48.07 7.69 -20.88
N CYS A 172 47.11 7.01 -21.52
CA CYS A 172 46.80 7.25 -22.93
C CYS A 172 45.89 8.49 -23.03
#